data_AF-A0A2J8VRE6-F1
#
_entry.id   AF-A0A2J8VRE6-F1
#
_cell.length_a   1.000
_cell.length_b   1.000
_cell.length_c   1.000
_cell.angle_alpha   90.00
_cell.angle_beta   90.00
_cell.angle_gamma   90.00
#
_symmetry.space_group_name_H-M   'P 1'
#
loop_
_entity.id
_entity.type
_entity.pdbx_description
1 polymer ?
#
loop_
_entity_poly.entity_id
_entity_poly.type
_entity_poly.pdbx_seq_one_letter_code
_entity_poly.pdbx_strand_id
1 'polypeptide(L)'
;MQSTPFCGFCSLGKMITAKPGKTPIQVLHEYGMKTKNIPVYECERSDVQIHVPTFTFRVTVGDITCTGEGTSKKLAKHRAAEAAINILKANASIW
;
A
#
# COMPACT_ATOMS: atom_id res chain seq x y z
N MET A 1 -23.89 14.55 22.07
CA MET A 1 -22.48 14.75 21.65
C MET A 1 -22.47 14.77 20.14
N GLN A 2 -22.05 15.89 19.56
CA GLN A 2 -22.27 16.26 18.17
C GLN A 2 -21.30 15.54 17.20
N SER A 3 -21.82 15.23 16.00
CA SER A 3 -21.13 15.15 14.68
C SER A 3 -19.96 14.15 14.54
N THR A 4 -20.04 13.09 13.73
CA THR A 4 -20.35 13.11 12.29
C THR A 4 -20.93 11.77 11.81
N PRO A 5 -21.87 11.77 10.85
CA PRO A 5 -22.11 10.62 10.00
C PRO A 5 -21.06 10.68 8.88
N PHE A 6 -20.14 9.71 8.84
CA PHE A 6 -19.49 9.37 7.57
C PHE A 6 -19.64 7.87 7.36
N CYS A 7 -20.87 7.49 7.04
CA CYS A 7 -21.06 6.62 5.88
C CYS A 7 -20.33 7.29 4.72
N GLY A 8 -19.07 6.93 4.55
CA GLY A 8 -18.23 7.41 3.48
C GLY A 8 -17.60 6.19 2.86
N PHE A 9 -18.22 5.66 1.80
CA PHE A 9 -17.46 5.02 0.75
C PHE A 9 -16.44 6.05 0.22
N CYS A 10 -15.36 6.28 0.96
CA CYS A 10 -14.18 6.93 0.43
C CYS A 10 -13.54 5.88 -0.47
N SER A 11 -14.06 5.77 -1.69
CA SER A 11 -13.50 4.95 -2.76
C SER A 11 -12.00 5.21 -2.76
N LEU A 12 -11.19 4.15 -2.61
CA LEU A 12 -9.73 4.23 -2.59
C LEU A 12 -9.22 5.13 -3.73
N GLY A 13 -9.82 5.00 -4.92
CA GLY A 13 -9.57 5.83 -6.10
C GLY A 13 -9.55 7.35 -5.85
N LYS A 14 -10.44 7.87 -4.99
CA LYS A 14 -10.48 9.31 -4.66
C LYS A 14 -9.29 9.73 -3.77
N MET A 15 -8.78 8.86 -2.90
CA MET A 15 -7.69 9.21 -1.96
C MET A 15 -6.30 9.25 -2.64
N ILE A 16 -6.09 8.42 -3.64
CA ILE A 16 -4.85 8.31 -4.44
C ILE A 16 -4.76 9.39 -5.52
N THR A 17 -5.86 9.62 -6.26
CA THR A 17 -5.89 10.64 -7.32
C THR A 17 -5.87 12.06 -6.75
N ALA A 18 -6.42 12.30 -5.55
CA ALA A 18 -6.56 13.65 -5.01
C ALA A 18 -5.34 14.20 -4.27
N LYS A 19 -4.25 13.43 -4.06
CA LYS A 19 -3.12 13.88 -3.21
C LYS A 19 -1.74 13.57 -3.80
N PRO A 20 -1.19 14.42 -4.69
CA PRO A 20 0.16 14.31 -5.24
C PRO A 20 1.26 14.69 -4.21
N GLY A 21 1.27 14.01 -3.06
CA GLY A 21 2.21 14.28 -1.97
C GLY A 21 2.12 13.34 -0.78
N LYS A 22 1.12 12.44 -0.74
CA LYS A 22 1.09 11.36 0.25
C LYS A 22 1.89 10.16 -0.25
N THR A 23 2.68 9.58 0.63
CA THR A 23 3.40 8.35 0.30
C THR A 23 2.39 7.20 0.10
N PRO A 24 2.66 6.23 -0.80
CA PRO A 24 1.79 5.07 -1.00
C PRO A 24 1.62 4.27 0.30
N ILE A 25 2.63 4.24 1.16
CA ILE A 25 2.57 3.63 2.48
C ILE A 25 1.45 4.25 3.33
N GLN A 26 1.37 5.58 3.34
CA GLN A 26 0.37 6.31 4.13
C GLN A 26 -1.04 6.13 3.58
N VAL A 27 -1.20 6.15 2.26
CA VAL A 27 -2.50 5.89 1.61
C VAL A 27 -2.98 4.46 1.90
N LEU A 28 -2.09 3.48 1.81
CA LEU A 28 -2.40 2.08 2.08
C LEU A 28 -2.81 1.88 3.55
N HIS A 29 -2.14 2.55 4.48
CA HIS A 29 -2.48 2.49 5.90
C HIS A 29 -3.85 3.11 6.20
N GLU A 30 -4.13 4.31 5.70
CA GLU A 30 -5.44 4.97 5.83
C GLU A 30 -6.56 4.11 5.22
N TYR A 31 -6.30 3.48 4.08
CA TYR A 31 -7.25 2.56 3.45
C TYR A 31 -7.51 1.32 4.31
N GLY A 32 -6.45 0.66 4.77
CA GLY A 32 -6.58 -0.54 5.59
C GLY A 32 -7.28 -0.31 6.94
N MET A 33 -7.08 0.87 7.55
CA MET A 33 -7.84 1.25 8.75
C MET A 33 -9.33 1.43 8.45
N LYS A 34 -9.69 1.94 7.27
CA LYS A 34 -11.09 2.15 6.84
C LYS A 34 -11.79 0.85 6.45
N THR A 35 -11.11 -0.02 5.70
CA THR A 35 -11.68 -1.30 5.24
C THR A 35 -11.53 -2.44 6.24
N LYS A 36 -10.87 -2.19 7.38
CA LYS A 36 -10.42 -3.20 8.36
C LYS A 36 -9.42 -4.22 7.82
N ASN A 37 -8.80 -3.94 6.68
CA ASN A 37 -7.73 -4.74 6.10
C ASN A 37 -6.37 -4.06 6.35
N ILE A 38 -5.83 -4.21 7.56
CA ILE A 38 -4.57 -3.54 7.94
C ILE A 38 -3.42 -4.10 7.08
N PRO A 39 -2.64 -3.26 6.38
CA PRO A 39 -1.51 -3.71 5.58
C PRO A 39 -0.37 -4.22 6.46
N VAL A 40 0.02 -5.47 6.27
CA VAL A 40 1.15 -6.11 6.95
C VAL A 40 2.37 -6.06 6.05
N TYR A 41 3.46 -5.45 6.51
CA TYR A 41 4.72 -5.36 5.76
C TYR A 41 5.76 -6.31 6.34
N GLU A 42 6.32 -7.17 5.50
CA GLU A 42 7.30 -8.18 5.86
C GLU A 42 8.53 -8.07 4.96
N CYS A 43 9.73 -8.20 5.53
CA CYS A 43 10.96 -8.22 4.74
C CYS A 43 11.24 -9.66 4.35
N GLU A 44 11.04 -10.00 3.07
CA GLU A 44 11.17 -11.39 2.60
C GLU A 44 12.59 -11.69 2.13
N ARG A 45 13.22 -10.76 1.41
CA ARG A 45 14.59 -10.90 0.91
C ARG A 45 15.43 -9.66 1.11
N SER A 46 16.71 -9.87 1.35
CA SER A 46 17.73 -8.85 1.39
C SER A 46 19.01 -9.44 0.82
N ASP A 47 19.13 -9.39 -0.50
CA ASP A 47 20.26 -9.92 -1.25
C ASP A 47 21.22 -8.77 -1.54
N VAL A 48 22.43 -8.84 -1.00
CA VAL A 48 23.46 -7.83 -1.25
C VAL A 48 24.30 -8.30 -2.43
N GLN A 49 23.90 -8.00 -3.67
CA GLN A 49 24.78 -8.26 -4.81
C GLN A 49 26.00 -7.33 -4.68
N ILE A 50 27.17 -7.80 -5.12
CA ILE A 50 28.49 -7.18 -4.91
C ILE A 50 28.53 -5.68 -5.27
N HIS A 51 27.59 -5.20 -6.09
CA HIS A 51 27.46 -3.79 -6.48
C HIS A 51 26.06 -3.18 -6.24
N VAL A 52 25.02 -3.99 -6.07
CA VAL A 52 23.63 -3.52 -5.96
C VAL A 52 22.89 -4.31 -4.87
N PRO A 53 22.63 -3.71 -3.70
CA PRO A 53 21.79 -4.36 -2.71
C PRO A 53 20.34 -4.36 -3.19
N THR A 54 19.68 -5.52 -3.20
CA THR A 54 18.27 -5.68 -3.51
C THR A 54 17.52 -6.10 -2.25
N PHE A 55 16.47 -5.37 -1.94
CA PHE A 55 15.56 -5.67 -0.84
C PHE A 55 14.19 -5.95 -1.40
N THR A 56 13.59 -7.06 -0.97
CA THR A 56 12.22 -7.45 -1.33
C THR A 56 11.37 -7.37 -0.08
N PHE A 57 10.34 -6.52 -0.15
CA PHE A 57 9.33 -6.38 0.88
C PHE A 57 8.01 -6.94 0.38
N ARG A 58 7.37 -7.76 1.18
CA ARG A 58 6.00 -8.22 0.96
C ARG A 58 5.04 -7.33 1.74
N VAL A 59 3.91 -6.99 1.13
CA VAL A 59 2.79 -6.35 1.79
C VAL A 59 1.52 -7.16 1.56
N THR A 60 0.76 -7.40 2.62
CA THR A 60 -0.52 -8.13 2.56
C THR A 60 -1.62 -7.21 3.08
N VAL A 61 -2.66 -7.02 2.29
CA VAL A 61 -3.80 -6.12 2.58
C VAL A 61 -5.09 -6.89 2.34
N GLY A 62 -5.64 -7.47 3.40
CA GLY A 62 -6.82 -8.34 3.28
C GLY A 62 -6.50 -9.57 2.46
N ASP A 63 -7.19 -9.75 1.36
CA ASP A 63 -7.03 -10.89 0.45
C ASP A 63 -5.96 -10.68 -0.62
N ILE A 64 -5.39 -9.46 -0.69
CA ILE A 64 -4.38 -9.10 -1.69
C ILE A 64 -3.00 -9.17 -1.06
N THR A 65 -2.08 -9.85 -1.74
CA THR A 65 -0.66 -9.85 -1.36
C THR A 65 0.17 -9.33 -2.53
N CYS A 66 1.11 -8.45 -2.24
CA CYS A 66 2.00 -7.86 -3.21
C CYS A 66 3.42 -7.85 -2.69
N THR A 67 4.39 -7.91 -3.60
CA THR A 67 5.80 -7.77 -3.27
C THR A 67 6.36 -6.55 -3.99
N GLY A 68 7.35 -5.91 -3.38
CA GLY A 68 8.04 -4.75 -3.92
C GLY A 68 9.53 -4.88 -3.69
N GLU A 69 10.27 -4.71 -4.77
CA GLU A 69 11.72 -4.83 -4.79
C GLU A 69 12.36 -3.47 -4.97
N GLY A 70 13.49 -3.22 -4.31
CA GLY A 70 14.21 -1.98 -4.51
C GLY A 70 15.65 -2.07 -4.06
N THR A 71 16.45 -1.12 -4.54
CA THR A 71 17.87 -1.01 -4.17
C THR A 71 18.09 -0.54 -2.72
N SER A 72 17.02 -0.32 -1.97
CA SER A 72 17.02 0.19 -0.61
C SER A 72 15.74 -0.22 0.10
N LYS A 73 15.81 -0.46 1.42
CA LYS A 73 14.63 -0.81 2.25
C LYS A 73 13.47 0.19 2.09
N LYS A 74 13.78 1.49 1.93
CA LYS A 74 12.78 2.54 1.69
C LYS A 74 12.07 2.38 0.34
N LEU A 75 12.84 2.12 -0.72
CA LEU A 75 12.31 1.93 -2.06
C LEU A 75 11.48 0.64 -2.17
N ALA A 76 11.98 -0.45 -1.59
CA ALA A 76 11.28 -1.73 -1.55
C ALA A 76 9.90 -1.62 -0.88
N LYS A 77 9.85 -0.99 0.31
CA LYS A 77 8.58 -0.70 1.01
C LYS A 77 7.65 0.19 0.18
N HIS A 78 8.20 1.22 -0.48
CA HIS A 78 7.41 2.12 -1.32
C HIS A 78 6.79 1.38 -2.50
N ARG A 79 7.57 0.58 -3.23
CA ARG A 79 7.09 -0.22 -4.36
C ARG A 79 6.07 -1.26 -3.94
N ALA A 80 6.27 -1.92 -2.79
CA ALA A 80 5.32 -2.89 -2.27
C ALA A 80 3.96 -2.22 -2.02
N ALA A 81 3.96 -1.06 -1.35
CA ALA A 81 2.75 -0.29 -1.08
C ALA A 81 2.08 0.22 -2.37
N GLU A 82 2.87 0.71 -3.32
CA GLU A 82 2.38 1.18 -4.63
C GLU A 82 1.71 0.05 -5.42
N ALA A 83 2.33 -1.14 -5.48
CA ALA A 83 1.77 -2.32 -6.11
C ALA A 83 0.42 -2.71 -5.47
N ALA A 84 0.37 -2.75 -4.14
CA ALA A 84 -0.87 -3.05 -3.41
C ALA A 84 -1.99 -2.04 -3.71
N ILE A 85 -1.67 -0.74 -3.74
CA ILE A 85 -2.63 0.29 -4.14
C ILE A 85 -3.13 0.05 -5.56
N ASN A 86 -2.24 -0.26 -6.51
CA ASN A 86 -2.62 -0.47 -7.89
C ASN A 86 -3.55 -1.69 -8.06
N ILE A 87 -3.25 -2.78 -7.35
CA ILE A 87 -4.11 -3.97 -7.32
C ILE A 87 -5.46 -3.63 -6.68
N LEU A 88 -5.47 -2.88 -5.58
CA LEU A 88 -6.71 -2.46 -4.93
C LEU A 88 -7.56 -1.53 -5.83
N LYS A 89 -6.93 -0.64 -6.62
CA LYS A 89 -7.63 0.16 -7.64
C LYS A 89 -8.26 -0.72 -8.71
N ALA A 90 -7.50 -1.70 -9.21
CA ALA A 90 -7.96 -2.61 -10.23
C ALA A 90 -9.13 -3.47 -9.73
N ASN A 91 -9.04 -4.02 -8.52
CA ASN A 91 -10.12 -4.77 -7.88
C ASN A 91 -11.35 -3.89 -7.58
N ALA A 92 -11.15 -2.64 -7.15
CA ALA A 92 -12.24 -1.71 -6.86
C ALA A 92 -13.00 -1.24 -8.10
N SER A 93 -12.50 -1.48 -9.33
CA SER A 93 -13.17 -1.09 -10.58
C SER A 93 -14.14 -2.15 -11.11
N ILE A 94 -14.27 -3.31 -10.44
CA ILE A 94 -15.03 -4.48 -10.93
C ILE A 94 -16.43 -4.61 -10.26
N TRP A 95 -16.88 -3.61 -9.50
CA TRP A 95 -18.27 -3.52 -9.02
C TRP A 95 -18.92 -2.17 -9.30
#